data_AF-A0A453FLQ6-F1
#
_entry.id   AF-A0A453FLQ6-F1
#
_cell.length_a   1.000
_cell.length_b   1.000
_cell.length_c   1.000
_cell.angle_alpha   90.00
_cell.angle_beta   90.00
_cell.angle_gamma   90.00
#
_symmetry.space_group_name_H-M   'P 1'
#
loop_
_entity.id
_entity.type
_entity.pdbx_description
1 polymer ?
#
loop_
_entity_poly.entity_id
_entity_poly.type
_entity_poly.pdbx_seq_one_letter_code
_entity_poly.pdbx_strand_id
1 'polypeptide(L)'
;RRIKQQKMEATTLRKRPLSVKTAAGREGRTAAEAELGEPVSPSARLVEDFYIIVLMGASTPLNLPALRAGIEAQLARYPHFRSIQVTDRDGELRWLPTTVNVDNHLIRPTLDPAAVAANPDKAVEDYVASLSTLPMDRSQPLWEFHLFDFPTSEATSTAAIRVHHSLGDGMSLLTLLMACTRSAADPTRLPAMPPLPTRTGAIYQRPRPSAGVLAFLAWVWSFVVLAWHTVVDVVGFFATILFLKDPHTLFKRVNHAETQRKRIVHRRLSLDDVKFVKNAMKCTVNDVLIGVTYAALSRYHFRKSGETDTHKEIRVRSMLLVNLRPTTSLHACVDMIKSGKESHVEWGNELGFIILPFFIGMHSDPLDYVRKGKKVVDRKKSSLEVVFTHVAAEVIFKVFGLKVTFWSFISQC
;
A
#
# COMPACT_ATOMS: atom_id res chain seq x y z
N ARG A 1 -38.87 -41.13 26.27
CA ARG A 1 -38.06 -40.52 27.36
C ARG A 1 -36.63 -40.36 26.84
N ARG A 2 -36.14 -39.11 26.76
CA ARG A 2 -34.75 -38.67 26.52
C ARG A 2 -34.03 -39.47 25.40
N ILE A 3 -34.06 -39.05 24.15
CA ILE A 3 -33.09 -38.12 23.55
C ILE A 3 -33.68 -37.66 22.20
N LYS A 4 -34.19 -36.42 22.14
CA LYS A 4 -34.49 -35.63 20.91
C LYS A 4 -35.17 -34.31 21.29
N GLN A 5 -34.47 -33.46 22.04
CA GLN A 5 -34.78 -32.04 22.17
C GLN A 5 -33.67 -31.36 22.98
N GLN A 6 -32.66 -30.82 22.29
CA GLN A 6 -31.92 -29.64 22.74
C GLN A 6 -31.31 -29.02 21.48
N LYS A 7 -32.11 -28.12 20.93
CA LYS A 7 -31.92 -27.33 19.71
C LYS A 7 -31.72 -25.90 20.19
N MET A 8 -30.71 -25.22 19.65
CA MET A 8 -30.55 -23.76 19.63
C MET A 8 -30.70 -23.00 20.96
N GLU A 9 -29.57 -22.71 21.59
CA GLU A 9 -29.41 -21.44 22.34
C GLU A 9 -28.40 -20.59 21.58
N ALA A 10 -28.89 -19.90 20.54
CA ALA A 10 -28.19 -18.77 19.95
C ALA A 10 -28.52 -17.56 20.82
N THR A 11 -27.53 -17.09 21.59
CA THR A 11 -27.63 -15.88 22.39
C THR A 11 -27.80 -14.68 21.45
N THR A 12 -29.04 -14.24 21.26
CA THR A 12 -29.41 -13.01 20.55
C THR A 12 -28.91 -11.80 21.35
N LEU A 13 -27.74 -11.30 21.01
CA LEU A 13 -27.27 -9.98 21.42
C LEU A 13 -28.22 -8.92 20.83
N ARG A 14 -29.14 -8.47 21.66
CA ARG A 14 -30.11 -7.40 21.41
C ARG A 14 -29.36 -6.13 21.02
N LYS A 15 -29.44 -5.72 19.74
CA LYS A 15 -28.99 -4.41 19.24
C LYS A 15 -29.67 -3.32 20.06
N ARG A 16 -28.91 -2.66 20.94
CA ARG A 16 -29.35 -1.40 21.57
C ARG A 16 -29.14 -0.27 20.56
N PRO A 17 -30.11 0.65 20.38
CA PRO A 17 -29.88 1.85 19.60
C PRO A 17 -28.86 2.72 20.33
N LEU A 18 -27.75 3.03 19.66
CA LEU A 18 -26.69 3.89 20.17
C LEU A 18 -27.16 5.35 20.12
N SER A 19 -27.32 5.97 21.30
CA SER A 19 -27.40 7.42 21.44
C SER A 19 -25.97 7.94 21.64
N VAL A 20 -25.50 8.79 20.73
CA VAL A 20 -24.17 9.43 20.79
C VAL A 20 -24.37 10.93 20.98
N LYS A 21 -23.71 11.51 21.99
CA LYS A 21 -23.67 12.96 22.22
C LYS A 21 -22.69 13.61 21.26
N THR A 22 -23.13 14.61 20.50
CA THR A 22 -22.33 15.39 19.55
C THR A 22 -21.80 16.67 20.20
N ALA A 23 -20.57 17.06 19.85
CA ALA A 23 -20.01 18.38 20.13
C ALA A 23 -20.18 19.26 18.88
N ALA A 24 -20.91 20.37 19.01
CA ALA A 24 -21.24 21.27 17.91
C ALA A 24 -20.13 22.31 17.68
N GLY A 25 -19.84 22.59 16.41
CA GLY A 25 -19.20 23.85 16.01
C GLY A 25 -18.41 23.81 14.69
N ARG A 26 -19.06 24.12 13.56
CA ARG A 26 -18.71 25.25 12.66
C ARG A 26 -19.55 25.24 11.38
N GLU A 27 -19.99 26.43 11.00
CA GLU A 27 -20.93 26.76 9.93
C GLU A 27 -20.32 26.58 8.53
N GLY A 28 -21.18 26.21 7.56
CA GLY A 28 -20.88 26.34 6.14
C GLY A 28 -21.21 25.15 5.22
N ARG A 29 -22.12 24.24 5.59
CA ARG A 29 -22.82 23.30 4.67
C ARG A 29 -24.24 23.13 5.17
N THR A 30 -25.21 22.94 4.27
CA THR A 30 -26.63 22.74 4.60
C THR A 30 -26.77 21.71 5.73
N ALA A 31 -27.50 22.06 6.80
CA ALA A 31 -27.56 21.29 8.04
C ALA A 31 -27.96 19.80 7.85
N ALA A 32 -28.63 19.46 6.74
CA ALA A 32 -29.00 18.09 6.38
C ALA A 32 -27.83 17.24 5.81
N GLU A 33 -26.82 17.85 5.19
CA GLU A 33 -25.61 17.14 4.73
C GLU A 33 -24.58 16.97 5.85
N ALA A 34 -24.64 17.81 6.89
CA ALA A 34 -23.79 17.67 8.07
C ALA A 34 -24.19 16.49 8.97
N GLU A 35 -25.43 16.00 8.88
CA GLU A 35 -25.91 14.83 9.62
C GLU A 35 -25.44 13.49 9.03
N LEU A 36 -25.18 13.44 7.72
CA LEU A 36 -24.64 12.27 7.03
C LEU A 36 -23.21 12.60 6.58
N GLY A 37 -22.23 12.28 7.43
CA GLY A 37 -20.81 12.59 7.17
C GLY A 37 -20.27 12.16 5.79
N GLU A 38 -19.04 12.55 5.48
CA GLU A 38 -18.49 12.45 4.12
C GLU A 38 -18.52 11.01 3.56
N PRO A 39 -18.96 10.79 2.30
CA PRO A 39 -18.93 9.46 1.70
C PRO A 39 -17.50 8.90 1.60
N VAL A 40 -17.33 7.63 1.91
CA VAL A 40 -16.07 6.91 1.70
C VAL A 40 -15.80 6.86 0.20
N SER A 41 -14.58 7.24 -0.22
CA SER A 41 -14.22 7.31 -1.64
C SER A 41 -14.38 5.96 -2.35
N PRO A 42 -14.66 5.94 -3.67
CA PRO A 42 -14.76 4.70 -4.43
C PRO A 42 -13.50 3.82 -4.31
N SER A 43 -12.32 4.44 -4.34
CA SER A 43 -11.04 3.73 -4.20
C SER A 43 -10.86 3.08 -2.83
N ALA A 44 -11.37 3.70 -1.76
CA ALA A 44 -11.34 3.16 -0.40
C ALA A 44 -12.31 1.98 -0.20
N ARG A 45 -13.45 1.96 -0.91
CA ARG A 45 -14.42 0.85 -0.84
C ARG A 45 -13.90 -0.44 -1.48
N LEU A 46 -12.98 -0.34 -2.44
CA LEU A 46 -12.36 -1.51 -3.08
C LEU A 46 -11.45 -2.30 -2.18
N VAL A 47 -10.90 -1.61 -1.20
CA VAL A 47 -9.87 -2.10 -0.33
C VAL A 47 -10.40 -2.34 1.07
N GLU A 48 -11.71 -2.55 1.19
CA GLU A 48 -12.44 -2.76 2.45
C GLU A 48 -11.90 -3.95 3.26
N ASP A 49 -11.29 -4.93 2.61
CA ASP A 49 -10.68 -6.08 3.28
C ASP A 49 -9.13 -6.03 3.29
N PHE A 50 -8.54 -4.90 2.91
CA PHE A 50 -7.09 -4.72 2.95
C PHE A 50 -6.65 -3.92 4.18
N TYR A 51 -5.64 -4.46 4.85
CA TYR A 51 -4.95 -3.80 5.95
C TYR A 51 -3.50 -3.56 5.55
N ILE A 52 -3.00 -2.38 5.88
CA ILE A 52 -1.60 -2.01 5.81
C ILE A 52 -0.99 -2.30 7.17
N ILE A 53 0.10 -3.07 7.19
CA ILE A 53 0.87 -3.32 8.42
C ILE A 53 2.24 -2.69 8.27
N VAL A 54 2.60 -1.83 9.22
CA VAL A 54 3.90 -1.16 9.31
C VAL A 54 4.61 -1.64 10.56
N LEU A 55 5.84 -2.12 10.42
CA LEU A 55 6.69 -2.50 11.54
C LEU A 55 7.70 -1.38 11.82
N MET A 56 7.83 -1.01 13.10
CA MET A 56 8.79 -0.01 13.56
C MET A 56 9.57 -0.57 14.75
N GLY A 57 10.90 -0.56 14.65
CA GLY A 57 11.79 -0.90 15.77
C GLY A 57 12.36 0.37 16.41
N ALA A 58 12.45 0.38 17.74
CA ALA A 58 13.11 1.44 18.50
C ALA A 58 14.36 0.90 19.22
N SER A 59 15.41 1.73 19.30
CA SER A 59 16.64 1.40 20.04
C SER A 59 16.48 1.50 21.56
N THR A 60 15.39 2.08 22.04
CA THR A 60 15.05 2.21 23.46
C THR A 60 13.75 1.47 23.78
N PRO A 61 13.46 1.19 25.06
CA PRO A 61 12.13 0.75 25.47
C PRO A 61 11.06 1.79 25.08
N LEU A 62 9.83 1.32 24.83
CA LEU A 62 8.70 2.20 24.50
C LEU A 62 8.26 2.98 25.74
N ASN A 63 8.30 4.31 25.66
CA ASN A 63 7.66 5.16 26.67
C ASN A 63 6.16 5.27 26.36
N LEU A 64 5.35 4.40 26.96
CA LEU A 64 3.91 4.33 26.71
C LEU A 64 3.16 5.64 27.00
N PRO A 65 3.39 6.35 28.12
CA PRO A 65 2.78 7.67 28.33
C PRO A 65 3.10 8.68 27.23
N ALA A 66 4.36 8.74 26.78
CA ALA A 66 4.77 9.64 25.71
C ALA A 66 4.17 9.24 24.35
N LEU A 67 4.12 7.93 24.05
CA LEU A 67 3.49 7.39 22.85
C LEU A 67 2.00 7.75 22.82
N ARG A 68 1.29 7.51 23.93
CA ARG A 68 -0.13 7.83 24.11
C ARG A 68 -0.39 9.31 23.87
N ALA A 69 0.35 10.18 24.54
CA ALA A 69 0.22 11.64 24.37
C ALA A 69 0.54 12.09 22.94
N GLY A 70 1.55 11.51 22.30
CA GLY A 70 1.92 11.79 20.92
C GLY A 70 0.81 11.38 19.94
N ILE A 71 0.23 10.20 20.12
CA ILE A 71 -0.89 9.71 19.31
C ILE A 71 -2.11 10.62 19.48
N GLU A 72 -2.51 10.93 20.72
CA GLU A 72 -3.64 11.84 21.00
C GLU A 72 -3.45 13.19 20.31
N ALA A 73 -2.26 13.79 20.42
CA ALA A 73 -1.96 15.10 19.83
C ALA A 73 -1.95 15.09 18.29
N GLN A 74 -1.48 14.01 17.65
CA GLN A 74 -1.39 13.95 16.19
C GLN A 74 -2.69 13.51 15.53
N LEU A 75 -3.38 12.51 16.09
CA LEU A 75 -4.65 12.03 15.53
C LEU A 75 -5.75 13.09 15.62
N ALA A 76 -5.68 13.98 16.62
CA ALA A 76 -6.55 15.16 16.73
C ALA A 76 -6.63 15.97 15.43
N ARG A 77 -5.56 15.98 14.63
CA ARG A 77 -5.38 16.77 13.42
C ARG A 77 -5.98 16.14 12.16
N TYR A 78 -6.39 14.87 12.19
CA TYR A 78 -6.79 14.14 10.99
C TYR A 78 -8.21 13.56 11.14
N PRO A 79 -9.23 14.13 10.46
CA PRO A 79 -10.63 13.75 10.64
C PRO A 79 -10.92 12.26 10.45
N HIS A 80 -10.35 11.61 9.42
CA HIS A 80 -10.59 10.19 9.15
C HIS A 80 -10.08 9.26 10.26
N PHE A 81 -8.98 9.63 10.94
CA PHE A 81 -8.45 8.86 12.08
C PHE A 81 -9.31 8.98 13.34
N ARG A 82 -10.28 9.90 13.34
CA ARG A 82 -11.27 10.11 14.41
C ARG A 82 -12.67 9.76 13.96
N SER A 83 -12.79 8.99 12.89
CA SER A 83 -14.07 8.62 12.30
C SER A 83 -14.21 7.11 12.20
N ILE A 84 -15.45 6.65 12.30
CA ILE A 84 -15.86 5.29 11.98
C ILE A 84 -16.53 5.26 10.62
N GLN A 85 -16.60 4.08 10.01
CA GLN A 85 -17.35 3.89 8.77
C GLN A 85 -18.74 3.34 9.09
N VAL A 86 -19.77 4.06 8.65
CA VAL A 86 -21.17 3.66 8.82
C VAL A 86 -21.85 3.58 7.45
N THR A 87 -22.70 2.58 7.28
CA THR A 87 -23.54 2.47 6.08
C THR A 87 -24.80 3.29 6.29
N ASP A 88 -25.11 4.20 5.37
CA ASP A 88 -26.36 4.97 5.41
C ASP A 88 -27.56 4.13 4.94
N ARG A 89 -28.74 4.77 4.87
CA ARG A 89 -29.99 4.10 4.48
C ARG A 89 -29.99 3.65 3.02
N ASP A 90 -29.18 4.28 2.18
CA ASP A 90 -29.07 4.01 0.75
C ASP A 90 -28.00 2.94 0.45
N GLY A 91 -27.33 2.43 1.49
CA GLY A 91 -26.28 1.41 1.37
C GLY A 91 -24.89 1.97 1.15
N GLU A 92 -24.71 3.29 1.23
CA GLU A 92 -23.45 3.98 0.97
C GLU A 92 -22.60 4.06 2.26
N LEU A 93 -21.31 3.72 2.18
CA LEU A 93 -20.39 3.91 3.30
C LEU A 93 -20.03 5.38 3.46
N ARG A 94 -20.10 5.89 4.70
CA ARG A 94 -19.77 7.26 5.11
C ARG A 94 -18.89 7.30 6.34
N TRP A 95 -18.07 8.34 6.44
CA TRP A 95 -17.26 8.65 7.61
C TRP A 95 -18.09 9.41 8.64
N LEU A 96 -18.19 8.86 9.84
CA LEU A 96 -18.87 9.51 10.97
C LEU A 96 -17.84 9.82 12.07
N PRO A 97 -17.66 11.10 12.45
CA PRO A 97 -16.79 11.47 13.55
C PRO A 97 -17.20 10.79 14.86
N THR A 98 -16.21 10.34 15.63
CA THR A 98 -16.39 9.70 16.93
C THR A 98 -15.37 10.22 17.95
N THR A 99 -15.63 9.94 19.23
CA THR A 99 -14.63 10.16 20.29
C THR A 99 -13.69 8.96 20.32
N VAL A 100 -12.40 9.23 20.15
CA VAL A 100 -11.35 8.20 20.16
C VAL A 100 -10.92 7.92 21.58
N ASN A 101 -10.98 6.65 22.00
CA ASN A 101 -10.30 6.19 23.21
C ASN A 101 -8.99 5.51 22.81
N VAL A 102 -7.86 6.22 22.94
CA VAL A 102 -6.55 5.74 22.49
C VAL A 102 -6.14 4.42 23.14
N ASP A 103 -6.55 4.16 24.38
CA ASP A 103 -6.17 2.94 25.09
C ASP A 103 -6.77 1.67 24.43
N ASN A 104 -7.91 1.79 23.74
CA ASN A 104 -8.48 0.69 22.94
C ASN A 104 -7.62 0.33 21.72
N HIS A 105 -6.76 1.25 21.27
CA HIS A 105 -5.92 1.08 20.09
C HIS A 105 -4.47 0.72 20.45
N LEU A 106 -4.09 0.74 21.73
CA LEU A 106 -2.77 0.33 22.22
C LEU A 106 -2.81 -1.12 22.71
N ILE A 107 -2.63 -2.05 21.79
CA ILE A 107 -2.72 -3.49 22.02
C ILE A 107 -1.36 -4.04 22.47
N ARG A 108 -1.31 -4.70 23.63
CA ARG A 108 -0.15 -5.48 24.07
C ARG A 108 -0.48 -6.97 23.93
N PRO A 109 0.00 -7.65 22.88
CA PRO A 109 -0.34 -9.04 22.67
C PRO A 109 0.34 -9.94 23.70
N THR A 110 -0.43 -10.90 24.21
CA THR A 110 0.11 -12.00 25.01
C THR A 110 0.70 -13.04 24.06
N LEU A 111 2.03 -13.12 24.01
CA LEU A 111 2.77 -14.13 23.24
C LEU A 111 3.23 -15.26 24.16
N ASP A 112 3.47 -16.44 23.60
CA ASP A 112 4.08 -17.57 24.31
C ASP A 112 5.52 -17.20 24.76
N PRO A 113 5.80 -17.12 26.08
CA PRO A 113 7.13 -16.77 26.58
C PRO A 113 8.23 -17.71 26.09
N ALA A 114 7.93 -19.01 25.91
CA ALA A 114 8.92 -19.97 25.42
C ALA A 114 9.28 -19.72 23.95
N ALA A 115 8.30 -19.37 23.12
CA ALA A 115 8.52 -19.00 21.73
C ALA A 115 9.31 -17.69 21.59
N VAL A 116 8.99 -16.69 22.42
CA VAL A 116 9.74 -15.41 22.47
C VAL A 116 11.18 -15.65 22.89
N ALA A 117 11.42 -16.43 23.96
CA ALA A 117 12.78 -16.72 24.42
C ALA A 117 13.60 -17.50 23.39
N ALA A 118 12.97 -18.40 22.63
CA ALA A 118 13.66 -19.17 21.59
C ALA A 118 14.00 -18.35 20.34
N ASN A 119 13.09 -17.48 19.88
CA ASN A 119 13.31 -16.63 18.72
C ASN A 119 12.36 -15.40 18.73
N PRO A 120 12.78 -14.26 19.32
CA PRO A 120 11.94 -13.07 19.43
C PRO A 120 11.49 -12.51 18.08
N ASP A 121 12.39 -12.47 17.09
CA ASP A 121 12.07 -11.98 15.74
C ASP A 121 10.97 -12.81 15.09
N LYS A 122 11.08 -14.15 15.17
CA LYS A 122 10.07 -15.05 14.64
C LYS A 122 8.74 -14.91 15.38
N ALA A 123 8.75 -14.71 16.70
CA ALA A 123 7.53 -14.49 17.47
C ALA A 123 6.76 -13.24 16.99
N VAL A 124 7.49 -12.14 16.73
CA VAL A 124 6.91 -10.92 16.14
C VAL A 124 6.39 -11.18 14.72
N GLU A 125 7.21 -11.79 13.85
CA GLU A 125 6.82 -12.13 12.47
C GLU A 125 5.55 -13.00 12.43
N ASP A 126 5.47 -14.02 13.29
CA ASP A 126 4.32 -14.90 13.40
C ASP A 126 3.11 -14.11 13.90
N TYR A 127 3.21 -13.33 14.96
CA TYR A 127 2.08 -12.51 15.42
C TYR A 127 1.58 -11.56 14.32
N VAL A 128 2.48 -10.84 13.65
CA VAL A 128 2.13 -9.91 12.57
C VAL A 128 1.49 -10.64 11.38
N ALA A 129 1.98 -11.82 11.02
CA ALA A 129 1.36 -12.69 10.03
C ALA A 129 -0.08 -13.06 10.40
N SER A 130 -0.41 -13.21 11.69
CA SER A 130 -1.78 -13.51 12.14
C SER A 130 -2.75 -12.32 11.96
N LEU A 131 -2.24 -11.09 12.03
CA LEU A 131 -3.05 -9.87 11.82
C LEU A 131 -3.66 -9.82 10.42
N SER A 132 -3.07 -10.50 9.43
CA SER A 132 -3.61 -10.54 8.06
C SER A 132 -4.94 -11.30 7.94
N THR A 133 -5.35 -12.05 8.97
CA THR A 133 -6.56 -12.88 8.96
C THR A 133 -7.56 -12.51 10.05
N LEU A 134 -7.18 -11.66 10.99
CA LEU A 134 -8.08 -11.21 12.05
C LEU A 134 -8.96 -10.06 11.54
N PRO A 135 -10.24 -9.96 11.91
CA PRO A 135 -11.03 -8.78 11.61
C PRO A 135 -10.54 -7.57 12.43
N MET A 136 -11.02 -6.39 12.07
CA MET A 136 -10.86 -5.16 12.84
C MET A 136 -12.22 -4.71 13.39
N ASP A 137 -12.25 -4.15 14.60
CA ASP A 137 -13.50 -3.66 15.19
C ASP A 137 -13.97 -2.38 14.48
N ARG A 138 -15.03 -2.50 13.68
CA ARG A 138 -15.61 -1.38 12.92
C ARG A 138 -16.37 -0.37 13.78
N SER A 139 -16.55 -0.65 15.09
CA SER A 139 -17.12 0.31 16.04
C SER A 139 -16.11 1.35 16.53
N GLN A 140 -14.83 1.16 16.20
CA GLN A 140 -13.73 2.06 16.53
C GLN A 140 -13.07 2.57 15.24
N PRO A 141 -12.34 3.71 15.29
CA PRO A 141 -11.50 4.13 14.18
C PRO A 141 -10.55 3.01 13.72
N LEU A 142 -10.39 2.84 12.41
CA LEU A 142 -9.79 1.64 11.83
C LEU A 142 -8.25 1.64 11.80
N TRP A 143 -7.61 1.89 12.95
CA TRP A 143 -6.16 1.80 13.15
C TRP A 143 -5.83 1.21 14.53
N GLU A 144 -4.74 0.46 14.64
CA GLU A 144 -4.30 -0.23 15.87
C GLU A 144 -2.76 -0.16 15.98
N PHE A 145 -2.25 -0.04 17.21
CA PHE A 145 -0.84 -0.19 17.55
C PHE A 145 -0.67 -1.45 18.38
N HIS A 146 0.11 -2.41 17.89
CA HIS A 146 0.50 -3.61 18.62
C HIS A 146 1.93 -3.46 19.13
N LEU A 147 2.11 -3.47 20.45
CA LEU A 147 3.36 -3.09 21.10
C LEU A 147 4.06 -4.31 21.69
N PHE A 148 5.32 -4.53 21.32
CA PHE A 148 6.16 -5.62 21.77
C PHE A 148 7.26 -5.06 22.68
N ASP A 149 7.13 -5.32 23.97
CA ASP A 149 8.04 -4.83 25.01
C ASP A 149 9.10 -5.89 25.36
N PHE A 150 9.82 -6.34 24.32
CA PHE A 150 10.97 -7.22 24.45
C PHE A 150 11.94 -6.98 23.29
N PRO A 151 13.24 -7.21 23.50
CA PRO A 151 14.24 -7.00 22.47
C PRO A 151 14.14 -8.07 21.36
N THR A 152 14.28 -7.62 20.12
CA THR A 152 14.52 -8.45 18.94
C THR A 152 15.96 -8.31 18.49
N SER A 153 16.37 -9.02 17.43
CA SER A 153 17.72 -8.86 16.87
C SER A 153 18.04 -7.43 16.39
N GLU A 154 17.00 -6.60 16.19
CA GLU A 154 17.10 -5.31 15.52
C GLU A 154 16.72 -4.11 16.40
N ALA A 155 15.98 -4.34 17.46
CA ALA A 155 15.36 -3.28 18.24
C ALA A 155 15.18 -3.71 19.70
N THR A 156 15.28 -2.75 20.62
CA THR A 156 14.99 -2.97 22.04
C THR A 156 13.49 -3.15 22.27
N SER A 157 12.68 -2.50 21.44
CA SER A 157 11.22 -2.65 21.43
C SER A 157 10.69 -2.51 20.01
N THR A 158 9.55 -3.15 19.73
CA THR A 158 8.94 -3.14 18.40
C THR A 158 7.48 -2.71 18.48
N ALA A 159 6.99 -1.98 17.49
CA ALA A 159 5.59 -1.66 17.31
C ALA A 159 5.13 -2.09 15.91
N ALA A 160 3.99 -2.78 15.82
CA ALA A 160 3.27 -2.98 14.56
C ALA A 160 2.09 -2.03 14.52
N ILE A 161 2.02 -1.17 13.51
CA ILE A 161 0.84 -0.36 13.22
C ILE A 161 0.01 -1.13 12.19
N ARG A 162 -1.24 -1.38 12.51
CA ARG A 162 -2.21 -1.95 11.59
C ARG A 162 -3.23 -0.88 11.23
N VAL A 163 -3.37 -0.58 9.94
CA VAL A 163 -4.25 0.49 9.45
C VAL A 163 -5.13 -0.07 8.34
N HIS A 164 -6.42 0.20 8.38
CA HIS A 164 -7.32 -0.15 7.29
C HIS A 164 -7.03 0.71 6.06
N HIS A 165 -6.97 0.09 4.88
CA HIS A 165 -6.49 0.75 3.66
C HIS A 165 -7.43 1.88 3.18
N SER A 166 -8.67 1.96 3.68
CA SER A 166 -9.54 3.11 3.44
C SER A 166 -9.03 4.44 4.03
N LEU A 167 -8.15 4.40 5.05
CA LEU A 167 -7.63 5.59 5.71
C LEU A 167 -6.56 6.31 4.89
N GLY A 168 -5.88 5.61 3.98
CA GLY A 168 -4.89 6.20 3.10
C GLY A 168 -3.99 5.18 2.42
N ASP A 169 -3.31 5.67 1.39
CA ASP A 169 -2.28 4.92 0.68
C ASP A 169 -0.90 5.06 1.37
N GLY A 170 0.13 4.44 0.77
CA GLY A 170 1.49 4.52 1.30
C GLY A 170 2.04 5.94 1.41
N MET A 171 1.61 6.87 0.56
CA MET A 171 2.06 8.27 0.62
C MET A 171 1.36 9.05 1.73
N SER A 172 0.05 8.85 1.92
CA SER A 172 -0.69 9.42 3.06
C SER A 172 -0.11 8.93 4.39
N LEU A 173 0.17 7.64 4.51
CA LEU A 173 0.76 7.07 5.74
C LEU A 173 2.20 7.53 5.96
N LEU A 174 3.03 7.64 4.91
CA LEU A 174 4.38 8.19 5.04
C LEU A 174 4.34 9.65 5.49
N THR A 175 3.43 10.45 4.93
CA THR A 175 3.22 11.85 5.33
C THR A 175 2.82 11.96 6.79
N LEU A 176 1.88 11.12 7.24
CA LEU A 176 1.48 11.03 8.63
C LEU A 176 2.68 10.68 9.53
N LEU A 177 3.46 9.65 9.16
CA LEU A 177 4.64 9.25 9.93
C LEU A 177 5.66 10.40 10.04
N MET A 178 5.88 11.14 8.96
CA MET A 178 6.77 12.31 8.96
C MET A 178 6.24 13.46 9.84
N ALA A 179 4.92 13.69 9.87
CA ALA A 179 4.30 14.68 10.75
C ALA A 179 4.43 14.32 12.24
N CYS A 180 4.32 13.02 12.53
CA CYS A 180 4.38 12.46 13.87
C CYS A 180 5.81 12.27 14.40
N THR A 181 6.84 12.48 13.58
CA THR A 181 8.24 12.26 13.95
C THR A 181 9.05 13.57 13.92
N ARG A 182 10.25 13.52 14.49
CA ARG A 182 11.21 14.64 14.51
C ARG A 182 12.57 14.18 14.00
N SER A 183 13.34 15.13 13.50
CA SER A 183 14.70 14.84 13.01
C SER A 183 15.57 14.31 14.14
N ALA A 184 16.31 13.24 13.88
CA ALA A 184 17.28 12.69 14.82
C ALA A 184 18.44 13.67 15.10
N ALA A 185 18.75 14.56 14.15
CA ALA A 185 19.79 15.58 14.29
C ALA A 185 19.28 16.85 15.00
N ASP A 186 17.97 17.14 14.92
CA ASP A 186 17.35 18.32 15.55
C ASP A 186 15.90 17.99 15.95
N PRO A 187 15.64 17.66 17.23
CA PRO A 187 14.31 17.28 17.72
C PRO A 187 13.24 18.37 17.56
N THR A 188 13.61 19.62 17.30
CA THR A 188 12.65 20.71 17.06
C THR A 188 12.13 20.73 15.63
N ARG A 189 12.82 20.05 14.71
CA ARG A 189 12.50 20.04 13.28
C ARG A 189 11.82 18.75 12.85
N LEU A 190 11.01 18.88 11.81
CA LEU A 190 10.51 17.74 11.06
C LEU A 190 11.66 17.05 10.31
N PRO A 191 11.56 15.73 10.03
CA PRO A 191 12.58 15.06 9.25
C PRO A 191 12.65 15.65 7.83
N ALA A 192 13.86 15.67 7.26
CA ALA A 192 14.09 16.26 5.94
C ALA A 192 13.38 15.44 4.86
N MET A 193 12.62 16.12 4.02
CA MET A 193 11.97 15.50 2.87
C MET A 193 12.96 15.35 1.73
N PRO A 194 12.92 14.23 0.98
CA PRO A 194 13.76 14.08 -0.19
C PRO A 194 13.40 15.16 -1.23
N PRO A 195 14.38 15.61 -2.05
CA PRO A 195 14.10 16.54 -3.14
C PRO A 195 13.08 15.91 -4.09
N LEU A 196 12.21 16.74 -4.67
CA LEU A 196 11.21 16.23 -5.59
C LEU A 196 11.89 15.59 -6.81
N PRO A 197 11.39 14.43 -7.25
CA PRO A 197 11.93 13.78 -8.43
C PRO A 197 11.69 14.68 -9.65
N THR A 198 12.75 15.04 -10.35
CA THR A 198 12.63 15.68 -11.66
C THR A 198 12.14 14.65 -12.67
N ARG A 199 11.08 14.96 -13.41
CA ARG A 199 10.62 14.09 -14.49
C ARG A 199 11.68 14.04 -15.59
N THR A 200 12.33 12.91 -15.73
CA THR A 200 13.34 12.65 -16.76
C THR A 200 12.70 11.93 -17.93
N GLY A 201 12.72 12.54 -19.11
CA GLY A 201 12.21 11.94 -20.34
C GLY A 201 12.11 12.98 -21.46
N ALA A 202 12.30 12.54 -22.71
CA ALA A 202 12.32 13.42 -23.87
C ALA A 202 11.05 14.29 -23.96
N ILE A 203 9.90 13.73 -23.62
CA ILE A 203 8.59 14.40 -23.64
C ILE A 203 8.54 15.63 -22.73
N TYR A 204 9.20 15.57 -21.57
CA TYR A 204 9.25 16.67 -20.60
C TYR A 204 10.35 17.69 -20.90
N GLN A 205 11.28 17.36 -21.79
CA GLN A 205 12.41 18.22 -22.18
C GLN A 205 12.11 18.89 -23.51
N ARG A 206 11.29 19.96 -23.48
CA ARG A 206 11.01 20.73 -24.69
C ARG A 206 12.34 21.30 -25.23
N PRO A 207 12.70 21.03 -26.50
CA PRO A 207 13.92 21.55 -27.09
C PRO A 207 13.86 23.08 -27.15
N ARG A 208 15.00 23.73 -26.92
CA ARG A 208 15.12 25.18 -27.08
C ARG A 208 14.96 25.54 -28.57
N PRO A 209 14.47 26.74 -28.92
CA PRO A 209 14.37 27.18 -30.31
C PRO A 209 15.70 27.09 -31.07
N SER A 210 16.83 27.29 -30.37
CA SER A 210 18.19 27.18 -30.91
C SER A 210 18.69 25.74 -31.12
N ALA A 211 17.97 24.72 -30.67
CA ALA A 211 18.37 23.31 -30.80
C ALA A 211 18.15 22.75 -32.22
N GLY A 212 17.48 23.51 -33.10
CA GLY A 212 17.27 23.15 -34.49
C GLY A 212 16.11 22.17 -34.74
N VAL A 213 15.80 21.96 -36.01
CA VAL A 213 14.64 21.18 -36.47
C VAL A 213 14.73 19.71 -36.06
N LEU A 214 15.93 19.11 -36.09
CA LEU A 214 16.14 17.70 -35.72
C LEU A 214 15.77 17.42 -34.26
N ALA A 215 16.14 18.32 -33.33
CA ALA A 215 15.78 18.17 -31.92
C ALA A 215 14.27 18.29 -31.70
N PHE A 216 13.61 19.17 -32.45
CA PHE A 216 12.14 19.28 -32.45
C PHE A 216 11.48 18.01 -33.00
N LEU A 217 11.96 17.46 -34.11
CA LEU A 217 11.45 16.21 -34.67
C LEU A 217 11.63 15.03 -33.72
N ALA A 218 12.78 14.91 -33.05
CA ALA A 218 13.02 13.87 -32.05
C ALA A 218 12.07 14.01 -30.83
N TRP A 219 11.80 15.25 -30.41
CA TRP A 219 10.82 15.54 -29.37
C TRP A 219 9.40 15.13 -29.79
N VAL A 220 8.96 15.49 -31.00
CA VAL A 220 7.67 15.06 -31.56
C VAL A 220 7.60 13.54 -31.68
N TRP A 221 8.67 12.90 -32.17
CA TRP A 221 8.78 11.45 -32.27
C TRP A 221 8.59 10.75 -30.92
N SER A 222 9.05 11.37 -29.83
CA SER A 222 8.86 10.83 -28.48
C SER A 222 7.38 10.72 -28.10
N PHE A 223 6.51 11.62 -28.59
CA PHE A 223 5.06 11.48 -28.41
C PHE A 223 4.46 10.37 -29.26
N VAL A 224 4.96 10.17 -30.48
CA VAL A 224 4.52 9.06 -31.34
C VAL A 224 4.86 7.72 -30.68
N VAL A 225 6.08 7.59 -30.15
CA VAL A 225 6.50 6.42 -29.38
C VAL A 225 5.62 6.23 -28.14
N LEU A 226 5.35 7.29 -27.36
CA LEU A 226 4.44 7.22 -26.20
C LEU A 226 3.04 6.73 -26.60
N ALA A 227 2.47 7.26 -27.67
CA ALA A 227 1.14 6.89 -28.15
C ALA A 227 1.11 5.42 -28.56
N TRP A 228 2.07 4.98 -29.38
CA TRP A 228 2.20 3.58 -29.79
C TRP A 228 2.35 2.65 -28.58
N HIS A 229 3.21 3.02 -27.64
CA HIS A 229 3.45 2.27 -26.43
C HIS A 229 2.20 2.13 -25.57
N THR A 230 1.44 3.22 -25.45
CA THR A 230 0.15 3.24 -24.74
C THR A 230 -0.87 2.33 -25.41
N VAL A 231 -1.00 2.37 -26.74
CA VAL A 231 -1.91 1.46 -27.47
C VAL A 231 -1.55 0.01 -27.21
N VAL A 232 -0.27 -0.36 -27.33
CA VAL A 232 0.20 -1.74 -27.06
C VAL A 232 -0.13 -2.17 -25.63
N ASP A 233 0.10 -1.31 -24.63
CA ASP A 233 -0.15 -1.65 -23.23
C ASP A 233 -1.66 -1.75 -22.93
N VAL A 234 -2.50 -0.88 -23.50
CA VAL A 234 -3.97 -0.94 -23.37
C VAL A 234 -4.53 -2.22 -24.01
N VAL A 235 -4.10 -2.55 -25.23
CA VAL A 235 -4.49 -3.79 -25.89
C VAL A 235 -4.01 -5.00 -25.09
N GLY A 236 -2.77 -4.97 -24.59
CA GLY A 236 -2.23 -6.02 -23.72
C GLY A 236 -2.99 -6.17 -22.41
N PHE A 237 -3.46 -5.08 -21.82
CA PHE A 237 -4.30 -5.07 -20.62
C PHE A 237 -5.64 -5.76 -20.87
N PHE A 238 -6.37 -5.38 -21.92
CA PHE A 238 -7.63 -6.04 -22.26
C PHE A 238 -7.42 -7.51 -22.65
N ALA A 239 -6.37 -7.82 -23.42
CA ALA A 239 -6.04 -9.19 -23.73
C ALA A 239 -5.71 -10.00 -22.47
N THR A 240 -5.08 -9.38 -21.47
CA THR A 240 -4.82 -9.97 -20.15
C THR A 240 -6.09 -10.24 -19.36
N ILE A 241 -7.11 -9.39 -19.46
CA ILE A 241 -8.41 -9.57 -18.79
C ILE A 241 -9.30 -10.59 -19.52
N LEU A 242 -9.16 -10.74 -20.82
CA LEU A 242 -10.13 -11.50 -21.61
C LEU A 242 -9.63 -12.88 -22.01
N PHE A 243 -8.33 -13.03 -22.29
CA PHE A 243 -7.82 -14.20 -23.03
C PHE A 243 -6.49 -14.76 -22.52
N LEU A 244 -5.54 -13.89 -22.14
CA LEU A 244 -4.17 -14.29 -21.83
C LEU A 244 -4.07 -14.79 -20.40
N LYS A 245 -3.79 -16.08 -20.24
CA LYS A 245 -3.54 -16.71 -18.93
C LYS A 245 -2.05 -16.92 -18.71
N ASP A 246 -1.60 -16.66 -17.49
CA ASP A 246 -0.23 -17.00 -17.13
C ASP A 246 -0.04 -18.52 -17.02
N PRO A 247 1.17 -19.02 -17.35
CA PRO A 247 1.54 -20.41 -17.14
C PRO A 247 1.24 -20.83 -15.69
N HIS A 248 0.87 -22.09 -15.49
CA HIS A 248 0.74 -22.64 -14.14
C HIS A 248 2.13 -22.73 -13.50
N THR A 249 2.41 -21.80 -12.59
CA THR A 249 3.65 -21.74 -11.81
C THR A 249 3.34 -21.80 -10.32
N LEU A 250 4.37 -21.96 -9.48
CA LEU A 250 4.27 -21.88 -8.02
C LEU A 250 3.73 -20.52 -7.53
N PHE A 251 3.74 -19.49 -8.37
CA PHE A 251 3.24 -18.15 -8.06
C PHE A 251 1.75 -17.98 -8.37
N LYS A 252 1.20 -18.86 -9.21
CA LYS A 252 -0.22 -18.85 -9.56
C LYS A 252 -1.01 -19.61 -8.51
N ARG A 253 -1.94 -18.92 -7.82
CA ARG A 253 -2.74 -19.52 -6.75
C ARG A 253 -3.81 -20.44 -7.35
N VAL A 254 -3.78 -21.73 -7.00
CA VAL A 254 -4.69 -22.75 -7.56
C VAL A 254 -6.08 -22.73 -6.90
N ASN A 255 -6.20 -22.26 -5.65
CA ASN A 255 -7.47 -22.29 -4.90
C ASN A 255 -7.85 -20.92 -4.34
N HIS A 256 -9.08 -20.47 -4.63
CA HIS A 256 -9.72 -19.24 -4.15
C HIS A 256 -10.12 -19.28 -2.66
N ALA A 257 -9.40 -20.01 -1.80
CA ALA A 257 -9.64 -19.90 -0.36
C ALA A 257 -9.10 -18.53 0.10
N GLU A 258 -10.00 -17.55 0.20
CA GLU A 258 -9.74 -16.13 0.46
C GLU A 258 -9.00 -15.87 1.80
N THR A 259 -8.81 -16.88 2.65
CA THR A 259 -8.44 -16.71 4.06
C THR A 259 -7.22 -17.51 4.54
N GLN A 260 -6.26 -17.87 3.67
CA GLN A 260 -5.00 -18.42 4.19
C GLN A 260 -4.10 -17.31 4.76
N ARG A 261 -3.59 -17.55 5.97
CA ARG A 261 -2.62 -16.69 6.65
C ARG A 261 -1.41 -16.41 5.76
N LYS A 262 -1.11 -15.14 5.53
CA LYS A 262 0.11 -14.73 4.81
C LYS A 262 1.30 -14.87 5.75
N ARG A 263 2.39 -15.49 5.31
CA ARG A 263 3.65 -15.47 6.07
C ARG A 263 4.36 -14.15 5.77
N ILE A 264 4.60 -13.35 6.79
CA ILE A 264 5.36 -12.10 6.72
C ILE A 264 6.73 -12.41 7.33
N VAL A 265 7.80 -12.10 6.60
CA VAL A 265 9.18 -12.33 7.02
C VAL A 265 9.95 -11.04 6.82
N HIS A 266 10.72 -10.65 7.82
CA HIS A 266 11.54 -9.44 7.77
C HIS A 266 12.97 -9.77 7.36
N ARG A 267 13.52 -9.07 6.37
CA ARG A 267 14.91 -9.24 5.94
C ARG A 267 15.53 -7.89 5.62
N ARG A 268 16.81 -7.75 5.98
CA ARG A 268 17.62 -6.55 5.72
C ARG A 268 18.32 -6.63 4.38
N LEU A 269 18.38 -5.49 3.70
CA LEU A 269 19.21 -5.27 2.53
C LEU A 269 19.98 -3.97 2.74
N SER A 270 21.29 -3.98 2.50
CA SER A 270 22.14 -2.79 2.60
C SER A 270 21.71 -1.76 1.54
N LEU A 271 21.31 -0.57 1.98
CA LEU A 271 20.99 0.52 1.07
C LEU A 271 22.23 1.00 0.31
N ASP A 272 23.41 0.89 0.92
CA ASP A 272 24.67 1.28 0.28
C ASP A 272 25.02 0.33 -0.86
N ASP A 273 24.78 -0.96 -0.71
CA ASP A 273 24.96 -1.95 -1.79
C ASP A 273 23.98 -1.69 -2.93
N VAL A 274 22.71 -1.39 -2.59
CA VAL A 274 21.69 -1.04 -3.59
C VAL A 274 22.09 0.24 -4.35
N LYS A 275 22.60 1.26 -3.65
CA LYS A 275 23.11 2.50 -4.27
C LYS A 275 24.36 2.26 -5.10
N PHE A 276 25.25 1.37 -4.66
CA PHE A 276 26.44 0.99 -5.40
C PHE A 276 26.05 0.37 -6.76
N VAL A 277 25.18 -0.63 -6.75
CA VAL A 277 24.67 -1.27 -7.98
C VAL A 277 23.93 -0.25 -8.85
N LYS A 278 23.08 0.59 -8.25
CA LYS A 278 22.37 1.67 -8.95
C LYS A 278 23.34 2.55 -9.74
N ASN A 279 24.40 3.02 -9.08
CA ASN A 279 25.37 3.93 -9.68
C ASN A 279 26.21 3.23 -10.77
N ALA A 280 26.68 2.01 -10.48
CA ALA A 280 27.44 1.20 -11.45
C ALA A 280 26.62 0.90 -12.72
N MET A 281 25.33 0.60 -12.56
CA MET A 281 24.42 0.27 -13.66
C MET A 281 23.70 1.47 -14.28
N LYS A 282 23.98 2.70 -13.80
CA LYS A 282 23.33 3.95 -14.23
C LYS A 282 21.79 3.84 -14.25
N CYS A 283 21.23 3.26 -13.19
CA CYS A 283 19.78 3.04 -13.05
C CYS A 283 19.22 3.70 -11.77
N THR A 284 17.99 3.37 -11.40
CA THR A 284 17.34 3.84 -10.17
C THR A 284 17.32 2.75 -9.09
N VAL A 285 17.11 3.14 -7.83
CA VAL A 285 16.95 2.20 -6.70
C VAL A 285 15.84 1.18 -7.01
N ASN A 286 14.71 1.64 -7.57
CA ASN A 286 13.59 0.78 -7.93
C ASN A 286 13.97 -0.24 -9.02
N ASP A 287 14.82 0.14 -9.99
CA ASP A 287 15.27 -0.79 -11.04
C ASP A 287 16.12 -1.92 -10.42
N VAL A 288 16.97 -1.59 -9.44
CA VAL A 288 17.76 -2.57 -8.68
C VAL A 288 16.84 -3.50 -7.88
N LEU A 289 15.87 -2.95 -7.13
CA LEU A 289 14.93 -3.76 -6.32
C LEU A 289 14.04 -4.67 -7.18
N ILE A 290 13.64 -4.21 -8.37
CA ILE A 290 12.94 -5.05 -9.34
C ILE A 290 13.86 -6.17 -9.81
N GLY A 291 15.12 -5.88 -10.16
CA GLY A 291 16.11 -6.91 -10.49
C GLY A 291 16.34 -7.94 -9.37
N VAL A 292 16.43 -7.49 -8.12
CA VAL A 292 16.52 -8.38 -6.96
C VAL A 292 15.28 -9.26 -6.84
N THR A 293 14.08 -8.70 -7.06
CA THR A 293 12.83 -9.46 -7.07
C THR A 293 12.82 -10.51 -8.18
N TYR A 294 13.25 -10.15 -9.39
CA TYR A 294 13.43 -11.07 -10.51
C TYR A 294 14.35 -12.25 -10.15
N ALA A 295 15.50 -11.97 -9.56
CA ALA A 295 16.47 -12.97 -9.14
C ALA A 295 15.89 -13.88 -8.05
N ALA A 296 15.21 -13.29 -7.05
CA ALA A 296 14.61 -14.02 -5.95
C ALA A 296 13.51 -14.98 -6.42
N LEU A 297 12.58 -14.51 -7.26
CA LEU A 297 11.52 -15.34 -7.82
C LEU A 297 12.09 -16.44 -8.72
N SER A 298 13.07 -16.13 -9.56
CA SER A 298 13.73 -17.13 -10.42
C SER A 298 14.40 -18.22 -9.60
N ARG A 299 15.26 -17.85 -8.66
CA ARG A 299 15.97 -18.82 -7.80
C ARG A 299 15.00 -19.63 -6.94
N TYR A 300 13.93 -19.01 -6.43
CA TYR A 300 12.91 -19.72 -5.67
C TYR A 300 12.17 -20.75 -6.52
N HIS A 301 11.78 -20.37 -7.74
CA HIS A 301 11.07 -21.24 -8.67
C HIS A 301 11.89 -22.50 -8.98
N PHE A 302 13.10 -22.36 -9.52
CA PHE A 302 13.95 -23.50 -9.90
C PHE A 302 14.36 -24.36 -8.70
N ARG A 303 14.62 -23.74 -7.53
CA ARG A 303 14.90 -24.50 -6.30
C ARG A 303 13.72 -25.37 -5.85
N LYS A 304 12.48 -24.92 -6.10
CA LYS A 304 11.27 -25.62 -5.64
C LYS A 304 10.66 -26.56 -6.69
N SER A 305 10.77 -26.25 -7.97
CA SER A 305 10.31 -27.13 -9.05
C SER A 305 11.28 -28.29 -9.28
N GLY A 306 12.57 -28.12 -9.00
CA GLY A 306 13.61 -29.09 -9.35
C GLY A 306 13.90 -29.13 -10.85
N GLU A 307 13.37 -28.19 -11.62
CA GLU A 307 13.55 -28.11 -13.07
C GLU A 307 15.01 -27.74 -13.40
N THR A 308 15.61 -28.50 -14.31
CA THR A 308 17.02 -28.35 -14.70
C THR A 308 17.20 -27.52 -15.96
N ASP A 309 16.15 -27.31 -16.75
CA ASP A 309 16.19 -26.42 -17.92
C ASP A 309 16.08 -24.97 -17.48
N THR A 310 17.23 -24.40 -17.15
CA THR A 310 17.35 -23.02 -16.69
C THR A 310 17.34 -21.99 -17.82
N HIS A 311 17.36 -22.43 -19.08
CA HIS A 311 17.39 -21.55 -20.25
C HIS A 311 16.01 -21.06 -20.67
N LYS A 312 14.96 -21.75 -20.24
CA LYS A 312 13.58 -21.36 -20.51
C LYS A 312 13.16 -20.21 -19.60
N GLU A 313 12.75 -19.09 -20.22
CA GLU A 313 12.18 -17.97 -19.48
C GLU A 313 10.66 -18.07 -19.39
N ILE A 314 10.15 -18.19 -18.18
CA ILE A 314 8.71 -18.22 -17.91
C ILE A 314 8.24 -16.80 -17.62
N ARG A 315 7.31 -16.29 -18.44
CA ARG A 315 6.69 -14.99 -18.17
C ARG A 315 5.59 -15.13 -17.13
N VAL A 316 5.65 -14.30 -16.08
CA VAL A 316 4.63 -14.15 -15.04
C VAL A 316 4.29 -12.66 -14.94
N ARG A 317 3.04 -12.29 -15.04
CA ARG A 317 2.56 -10.91 -14.92
C ARG A 317 2.32 -10.59 -13.45
N SER A 318 2.82 -9.44 -13.02
CA SER A 318 2.58 -8.90 -11.68
C SER A 318 1.92 -7.54 -11.79
N MET A 319 1.05 -7.23 -10.84
CA MET A 319 0.53 -5.89 -10.66
C MET A 319 1.49 -5.07 -9.79
N LEU A 320 2.00 -3.95 -10.30
CA LEU A 320 2.80 -3.01 -9.53
C LEU A 320 1.97 -1.74 -9.28
N LEU A 321 1.68 -1.47 -8.02
CA LEU A 321 0.97 -0.26 -7.60
C LEU A 321 1.89 0.96 -7.74
N VAL A 322 1.32 2.05 -8.23
CA VAL A 322 2.03 3.32 -8.43
C VAL A 322 1.20 4.48 -7.88
N ASN A 323 1.91 5.44 -7.28
CA ASN A 323 1.29 6.67 -6.82
C ASN A 323 0.91 7.56 -8.00
N LEU A 324 -0.34 8.02 -8.04
CA LEU A 324 -0.86 8.92 -9.07
C LEU A 324 -0.74 10.39 -8.70
N ARG A 325 -0.54 10.67 -7.41
CA ARG A 325 -0.53 12.04 -6.89
C ARG A 325 0.50 12.91 -7.64
N PRO A 326 0.10 14.10 -8.12
CA PRO A 326 1.03 15.05 -8.74
C PRO A 326 2.16 15.42 -7.79
N THR A 327 3.34 15.78 -8.29
CA THR A 327 4.46 16.25 -7.45
C THR A 327 4.10 17.48 -6.61
N THR A 328 3.14 18.30 -7.04
CA THR A 328 2.58 19.44 -6.29
C THR A 328 1.84 19.02 -5.03
N SER A 329 1.23 17.83 -4.98
CA SER A 329 0.61 17.30 -3.75
C SER A 329 1.66 16.99 -2.67
N LEU A 330 2.88 16.61 -3.07
CA LEU A 330 3.99 16.39 -2.16
C LEU A 330 4.40 17.71 -1.49
N HIS A 331 4.42 18.81 -2.25
CA HIS A 331 4.59 20.16 -1.71
C HIS A 331 3.48 20.51 -0.73
N ALA A 332 2.22 20.26 -1.08
CA ALA A 332 1.08 20.52 -0.20
C ALA A 332 1.13 19.69 1.09
N CYS A 333 1.60 18.44 1.03
CA CYS A 333 1.92 17.62 2.22
C CYS A 333 3.00 18.28 3.07
N VAL A 334 4.11 18.71 2.47
CA VAL A 334 5.20 19.38 3.20
C VAL A 334 4.71 20.67 3.87
N ASP A 335 3.93 21.47 3.16
CA ASP A 335 3.38 22.71 3.67
C ASP A 335 2.33 22.47 4.76
N MET A 336 1.52 21.40 4.64
CA MET A 336 0.62 20.97 5.71
C MET A 336 1.40 20.59 6.98
N ILE A 337 2.40 19.71 6.83
CA ILE A 337 3.21 19.22 7.94
C ILE A 337 3.90 20.40 8.64
N LYS A 338 4.42 21.38 7.88
CA LYS A 338 5.09 22.57 8.42
C LYS A 338 4.13 23.58 9.06
N SER A 339 2.98 23.83 8.43
CA SER A 339 2.03 24.84 8.90
C SER A 339 1.12 24.36 10.03
N GLY A 340 0.99 23.04 10.20
CA GLY A 340 0.09 22.43 11.17
C GLY A 340 -1.40 22.71 10.91
N LYS A 341 -1.73 23.26 9.74
CA LYS A 341 -3.09 23.56 9.28
C LYS A 341 -3.48 22.55 8.22
N GLU A 342 -4.75 22.14 8.21
CA GLU A 342 -5.34 21.40 7.10
C GLU A 342 -5.20 22.25 5.83
N SER A 343 -4.28 21.88 4.95
CA SER A 343 -4.28 22.34 3.57
C SER A 343 -5.11 21.37 2.72
N HIS A 344 -5.49 21.78 1.50
CA HIS A 344 -6.24 21.00 0.52
C HIS A 344 -5.50 19.75 -0.01
N VAL A 345 -4.84 18.97 0.86
CA VAL A 345 -4.31 17.67 0.50
C VAL A 345 -5.46 16.68 0.62
N GLU A 346 -5.85 16.12 -0.51
CA GLU A 346 -6.84 15.05 -0.56
C GLU A 346 -6.29 13.83 0.21
N TRP A 347 -6.86 13.54 1.37
CA TRP A 347 -6.54 12.34 2.14
C TRP A 347 -7.29 11.14 1.55
N GLY A 348 -6.60 10.01 1.38
CA GLY A 348 -7.20 8.80 0.81
C GLY A 348 -6.29 8.09 -0.18
N ASN A 349 -6.88 7.18 -0.95
CA ASN A 349 -6.16 6.32 -1.88
C ASN A 349 -6.11 6.94 -3.29
N GLU A 350 -4.90 7.29 -3.75
CA GLU A 350 -4.62 7.72 -5.12
C GLU A 350 -3.59 6.79 -5.78
N LEU A 351 -4.04 5.56 -6.03
CA LEU A 351 -3.20 4.51 -6.60
C LEU A 351 -3.68 4.12 -7.99
N GLY A 352 -2.72 4.00 -8.90
CA GLY A 352 -2.87 3.31 -10.17
C GLY A 352 -2.03 2.04 -10.13
N PHE A 353 -2.05 1.28 -11.22
CA PHE A 353 -1.18 0.13 -11.34
C PHE A 353 -0.70 -0.08 -12.76
N ILE A 354 0.44 -0.75 -12.89
CA ILE A 354 0.93 -1.28 -14.17
C ILE A 354 0.98 -2.80 -14.10
N ILE A 355 0.71 -3.45 -15.23
CA ILE A 355 1.01 -4.87 -15.39
C ILE A 355 2.47 -4.98 -15.78
N LEU A 356 3.30 -5.34 -14.81
CA LEU A 356 4.73 -5.56 -15.00
C LEU A 356 4.98 -7.05 -15.29
N PRO A 357 5.42 -7.43 -16.50
CA PRO A 357 5.86 -8.79 -16.74
C PRO A 357 7.19 -9.04 -16.01
N PHE A 358 7.22 -10.10 -15.22
CA PHE A 358 8.41 -10.76 -14.73
C PHE A 358 8.77 -11.93 -15.66
N PHE A 359 10.07 -12.16 -15.85
CA PHE A 359 10.59 -13.26 -16.64
C PHE A 359 11.46 -14.11 -15.72
N ILE A 360 10.89 -15.22 -15.28
CA ILE A 360 11.49 -16.20 -14.38
C ILE A 360 12.48 -17.03 -15.21
N GLY A 361 13.77 -16.90 -14.90
CA GLY A 361 14.86 -17.54 -15.65
C GLY A 361 16.18 -17.42 -14.88
N MET A 362 17.10 -18.36 -15.05
CA MET A 362 18.43 -18.22 -14.45
C MET A 362 19.36 -17.46 -15.40
N HIS A 363 20.12 -16.53 -14.86
CA HIS A 363 21.16 -15.82 -15.60
C HIS A 363 22.53 -16.11 -14.98
N SER A 364 23.53 -16.32 -15.84
CA SER A 364 24.92 -16.51 -15.43
C SER A 364 25.49 -15.24 -14.81
N ASP A 365 25.16 -14.08 -15.39
CA ASP A 365 25.46 -12.76 -14.83
C ASP A 365 24.28 -12.27 -13.95
N PRO A 366 24.45 -12.11 -12.63
CA PRO A 366 23.40 -11.59 -11.75
C PRO A 366 22.91 -10.18 -12.14
N LEU A 367 23.73 -9.38 -12.82
CA LEU A 367 23.33 -8.04 -13.25
C LEU A 367 22.33 -8.06 -14.40
N ASP A 368 22.16 -9.20 -15.09
CA ASP A 368 21.14 -9.34 -16.14
C ASP A 368 19.72 -9.16 -15.60
N TYR A 369 19.47 -9.58 -14.35
CA TYR A 369 18.17 -9.33 -13.71
C TYR A 369 17.88 -7.83 -13.61
N VAL A 370 18.88 -7.02 -13.27
CA VAL A 370 18.76 -5.55 -13.17
C VAL A 370 18.63 -4.93 -14.56
N ARG A 371 19.44 -5.36 -15.54
CA ARG A 371 19.35 -4.88 -16.94
C ARG A 371 17.96 -5.13 -17.52
N LYS A 372 17.43 -6.33 -17.30
CA LYS A 372 16.13 -6.74 -17.79
C LYS A 372 15.00 -6.01 -17.09
N GLY A 373 15.03 -5.95 -15.75
CA GLY A 373 14.08 -5.19 -14.95
C GLY A 373 14.02 -3.73 -15.40
N LYS A 374 15.18 -3.08 -15.57
CA LYS A 374 15.28 -1.72 -16.11
C LYS A 374 14.64 -1.60 -17.49
N LYS A 375 14.97 -2.48 -18.44
CA LYS A 375 14.41 -2.43 -19.80
C LYS A 375 12.88 -2.52 -19.81
N VAL A 376 12.32 -3.41 -18.99
CA VAL A 376 10.87 -3.57 -18.85
C VAL A 376 10.24 -2.32 -18.22
N VAL A 377 10.82 -1.82 -17.13
CA VAL A 377 10.32 -0.65 -16.41
C VAL A 377 10.40 0.61 -17.27
N ASP A 378 11.51 0.86 -17.97
CA ASP A 378 11.67 2.01 -18.86
C ASP A 378 10.63 1.95 -19.99
N ARG A 379 10.39 0.75 -20.55
CA ARG A 379 9.34 0.57 -21.57
C ARG A 379 7.95 0.87 -21.03
N LYS A 380 7.65 0.48 -19.79
CA LYS A 380 6.36 0.76 -19.12
C LYS A 380 6.21 2.23 -18.70
N LYS A 381 7.30 2.89 -18.29
CA LYS A 381 7.31 4.35 -18.02
C LYS A 381 7.08 5.18 -19.28
N SER A 382 7.37 4.63 -20.45
CA SER A 382 7.12 5.25 -21.74
C SER A 382 5.72 4.96 -22.31
N SER A 383 4.73 4.69 -21.44
CA SER A 383 3.31 4.59 -21.80
C SER A 383 2.43 5.29 -20.77
N LEU A 384 1.19 5.62 -21.14
CA LEU A 384 0.18 6.15 -20.24
C LEU A 384 -0.67 5.05 -19.59
N GLU A 385 -0.16 3.81 -19.50
CA GLU A 385 -0.87 2.66 -18.92
C GLU A 385 -1.39 2.96 -17.51
N VAL A 386 -0.57 3.60 -16.67
CA VAL A 386 -0.93 3.99 -15.29
C VAL A 386 -2.18 4.87 -15.23
N VAL A 387 -2.24 5.87 -16.10
CA VAL A 387 -3.37 6.81 -16.15
C VAL A 387 -4.59 6.08 -16.69
N PHE A 388 -4.40 5.26 -17.73
CA PHE A 388 -5.46 4.47 -18.31
C PHE A 388 -6.07 3.47 -17.32
N THR A 389 -5.25 2.68 -16.61
CA THR A 389 -5.71 1.66 -15.67
C THR A 389 -6.44 2.27 -14.48
N HIS A 390 -6.02 3.45 -14.02
CA HIS A 390 -6.74 4.21 -13.00
C HIS A 390 -8.14 4.61 -13.46
N VAL A 391 -8.24 5.28 -14.63
CA VAL A 391 -9.53 5.69 -15.20
C VAL A 391 -10.41 4.47 -15.51
N ALA A 392 -9.83 3.42 -16.07
CA ALA A 392 -10.54 2.18 -16.36
C ALA A 392 -11.09 1.54 -15.08
N ALA A 393 -10.31 1.53 -13.99
CA ALA A 393 -10.77 1.06 -12.71
C ALA A 393 -11.96 1.90 -12.22
N GLU A 394 -11.87 3.23 -12.20
CA GLU A 394 -12.98 4.11 -11.82
C GLU A 394 -14.26 3.88 -12.65
N VAL A 395 -14.13 3.75 -13.97
CA VAL A 395 -15.26 3.49 -14.87
C VAL A 395 -15.87 2.13 -14.60
N ILE A 396 -15.03 1.08 -14.46
CA ILE A 396 -15.50 -0.27 -14.14
C ILE A 396 -16.26 -0.26 -12.81
N PHE A 397 -15.83 0.51 -11.81
CA PHE A 397 -16.55 0.65 -10.54
C PHE A 397 -17.90 1.30 -10.69
N LYS A 398 -17.99 2.38 -11.46
CA LYS A 398 -19.26 3.07 -11.71
C LYS A 398 -20.26 2.19 -12.46
N VAL A 399 -19.79 1.29 -13.34
CA VAL A 399 -20.66 0.50 -14.23
C VAL A 399 -21.01 -0.87 -13.67
N PHE A 400 -20.07 -1.61 -13.05
CA PHE A 400 -20.24 -3.03 -12.75
C PHE A 400 -20.31 -3.37 -11.25
N GLY A 401 -20.02 -2.43 -10.35
CA GLY A 401 -20.02 -2.66 -8.91
C GLY A 401 -18.86 -3.53 -8.38
N LEU A 402 -18.75 -3.60 -7.04
CA LEU A 402 -17.53 -3.94 -6.28
C LEU A 402 -16.93 -5.34 -6.49
N LYS A 403 -17.76 -6.37 -6.78
CA LYS A 403 -17.37 -7.78 -6.52
C LYS A 403 -16.99 -8.62 -7.73
N VAL A 404 -17.45 -8.30 -8.94
CA VAL A 404 -17.34 -9.22 -10.09
C VAL A 404 -16.04 -9.05 -10.87
N THR A 405 -15.52 -7.83 -11.00
CA THR A 405 -14.43 -7.50 -11.93
C THR A 405 -13.03 -7.61 -11.32
N PHE A 406 -12.85 -7.21 -10.05
CA PHE A 406 -11.54 -7.27 -9.39
C PHE A 406 -11.05 -8.72 -9.21
N TRP A 407 -11.94 -9.61 -8.78
CA TRP A 407 -11.64 -11.04 -8.61
C TRP A 407 -11.39 -11.77 -9.93
N SER A 408 -12.14 -11.42 -10.99
CA SER A 408 -11.92 -12.00 -12.32
C SER A 408 -10.55 -11.63 -12.90
N PHE A 409 -10.07 -10.41 -12.66
CA PHE A 409 -8.75 -9.97 -13.10
C PHE A 409 -7.60 -10.60 -12.29
N ILE A 410 -7.72 -10.65 -10.95
CA ILE A 410 -6.75 -11.33 -10.08
C ILE A 410 -6.67 -12.83 -10.38
N SER A 411 -7.74 -13.46 -10.85
CA SER A 411 -7.72 -14.89 -11.21
C SER A 411 -6.87 -15.18 -12.46
N GLN A 412 -6.63 -14.17 -13.32
CA GLN A 412 -5.93 -14.36 -14.60
C GLN A 412 -4.42 -14.11 -14.55
N CYS A 413 -3.97 -13.27 -13.60
CA CYS A 413 -2.56 -13.05 -13.26
C CYS A 413 -2.19 -13.98 -12.11
#